data_AF-A0A8K0G446-F1
#
_entry.id   AF-A0A8K0G446-F1
#
_cell.length_a   1.000
_cell.length_b   1.000
_cell.length_c   1.000
_cell.angle_alpha   90.00
_cell.angle_beta   90.00
_cell.angle_gamma   90.00
#
_symmetry.space_group_name_H-M   'P 1'
#
loop_
_entity.id
_entity.type
_entity.pdbx_description
1 polymer ?
#
loop_
_entity_poly.entity_id
_entity_poly.type
_entity_poly.pdbx_seq_one_letter_code
_entity_poly.pdbx_strand_id
1 'polypeptide(L)'
;MQMHLTKFAPKGARYTTEFKQLALMIYFLGPKVYKFLRKTLQLPSKSTLLRITRKWEINPGFNDFIFSAIQIRVNTLGTLAQD
;
A
#
# COMPACT_ATOMS: atom_id res chain seq x y z
N MET A 1 -2.64 -12.47 8.56
CA MET A 1 -2.14 -12.67 7.17
C MET A 1 -0.69 -13.14 7.09
N GLN A 2 0.31 -12.47 7.70
CA GLN A 2 1.72 -12.94 7.74
C GLN A 2 1.87 -14.39 8.19
N MET A 3 1.15 -14.79 9.23
CA MET A 3 1.22 -16.13 9.83
C MET A 3 0.81 -17.26 8.88
N HIS A 4 0.02 -16.96 7.84
CA HIS A 4 -0.29 -17.94 6.80
C HIS A 4 0.82 -18.03 5.75
N LEU A 5 1.53 -16.93 5.48
CA LEU A 5 2.63 -16.89 4.51
C LEU A 5 3.87 -17.61 5.06
N THR A 6 4.12 -17.54 6.38
CA THR A 6 5.21 -18.27 7.05
C THR A 6 5.07 -19.79 7.00
N LYS A 7 3.88 -20.32 6.68
CA LYS A 7 3.65 -21.75 6.50
C LYS A 7 4.16 -22.27 5.16
N PHE A 8 4.41 -21.37 4.20
CA PHE A 8 4.87 -21.72 2.87
C PHE A 8 6.32 -21.27 2.65
N ALA A 9 7.00 -21.97 1.74
CA ALA A 9 8.33 -21.57 1.31
C ALA A 9 8.30 -20.11 0.80
N PRO A 10 9.37 -19.32 1.05
CA PRO A 10 9.42 -17.91 0.66
C PRO A 10 9.33 -17.67 -0.86
N LYS A 11 9.50 -18.73 -1.66
CA LYS A 11 9.34 -18.71 -3.11
C LYS A 11 7.94 -19.21 -3.47
N GLY A 12 7.17 -18.40 -4.21
CA GLY A 12 5.85 -18.78 -4.72
C GLY A 12 4.64 -18.40 -3.85
N ALA A 13 4.85 -17.71 -2.72
CA ALA A 13 3.77 -17.24 -1.87
C ALA A 13 2.86 -16.24 -2.59
N ARG A 14 1.54 -16.46 -2.51
CA ARG A 14 0.53 -15.56 -3.08
C ARG A 14 0.13 -14.51 -2.05
N TYR A 15 0.31 -13.24 -2.40
CA TYR A 15 -0.10 -12.12 -1.56
C TYR A 15 -1.51 -11.66 -1.91
N THR A 16 -2.33 -11.40 -0.89
CA THR A 16 -3.65 -10.76 -1.02
C THR A 16 -3.49 -9.32 -1.50
N THR A 17 -4.57 -8.73 -2.02
CA THR A 17 -4.58 -7.34 -2.52
C THR A 17 -4.33 -6.33 -1.40
N GLU A 18 -4.95 -6.54 -0.23
CA GLU A 18 -4.75 -5.69 0.95
C GLU A 18 -3.30 -5.72 1.43
N PHE A 19 -2.68 -6.91 1.48
CA PHE A 19 -1.29 -7.03 1.90
C PHE A 19 -0.33 -6.35 0.90
N LYS A 20 -0.65 -6.41 -0.39
CA LYS A 20 0.08 -5.68 -1.43
C LYS A 20 -0.03 -4.16 -1.26
N GLN A 21 -1.21 -3.64 -0.88
CA GLN A 21 -1.41 -2.22 -0.60
C GLN A 21 -0.59 -1.78 0.62
N LEU A 22 -0.64 -2.54 1.72
CA LEU A 22 0.19 -2.27 2.90
C LEU A 22 1.69 -2.28 2.55
N ALA A 23 2.14 -3.27 1.79
CA ALA A 23 3.52 -3.35 1.35
C ALA A 23 3.93 -2.16 0.47
N LEU A 24 3.03 -1.68 -0.40
CA LEU A 24 3.23 -0.46 -1.18
C LEU A 24 3.34 0.79 -0.29
N MET A 25 2.46 0.93 0.70
CA MET A 25 2.52 2.06 1.65
C MET A 25 3.86 2.13 2.37
N ILE A 26 4.34 0.99 2.91
CA ILE A 26 5.64 0.92 3.60
C ILE A 26 6.78 1.25 2.62
N TYR A 27 6.69 0.74 1.37
CA TYR A 27 7.70 1.01 0.36
C TYR A 27 7.78 2.50 -0.02
N PHE A 28 6.63 3.17 -0.18
CA PHE A 28 6.57 4.60 -0.47
C PHE A 28 6.98 5.46 0.72
N LEU A 29 6.71 5.03 1.94
CA LEU A 29 7.17 5.71 3.16
C LEU A 29 8.70 5.67 3.29
N GLY A 30 9.32 4.55 2.93
CA GLY A 30 10.77 4.42 3.02
C GLY A 30 11.31 3.14 2.36
N PRO A 31 12.01 3.24 1.21
CA PRO A 31 12.54 2.04 0.53
C PRO A 31 13.66 1.36 1.32
N LYS A 32 14.43 2.12 2.13
CA LYS A 32 15.45 1.57 3.03
C LYS A 32 14.82 0.76 4.16
N VAL A 33 13.76 1.29 4.76
CA VAL A 33 12.97 0.62 5.81
C VAL A 33 12.34 -0.65 5.25
N TYR A 34 11.78 -0.58 4.04
CA TYR A 34 11.23 -1.76 3.36
C TYR A 34 12.27 -2.86 3.15
N LYS A 35 13.49 -2.51 2.71
CA LYS A 35 14.59 -3.48 2.53
C LYS A 35 15.00 -4.12 3.86
N PHE A 36 14.97 -3.36 4.95
CA PHE A 36 15.24 -3.88 6.29
C PHE A 36 14.14 -4.84 6.75
N LEU A 37 12.87 -4.41 6.69
CA LEU A 37 11.71 -5.21 7.10
C LEU A 37 11.54 -6.49 6.27
N ARG A 38 11.98 -6.49 5.01
CA ARG A 38 11.94 -7.68 4.14
C ARG A 38 12.85 -8.82 4.63
N LYS A 39 13.83 -8.55 5.50
CA LYS A 39 14.68 -9.58 6.09
C LYS A 39 13.93 -10.42 7.13
N THR A 40 13.00 -9.81 7.84
CA THR A 40 12.26 -10.43 8.95
C THR A 40 10.83 -10.81 8.55
N LEU A 41 10.20 -10.02 7.68
CA LEU A 41 8.84 -10.23 7.20
C LEU A 41 8.85 -10.72 5.75
N GLN A 42 7.94 -11.64 5.42
CA GLN A 42 7.74 -12.11 4.06
C GLN A 42 7.04 -11.05 3.19
N LEU A 43 7.76 -9.99 2.83
CA LEU A 43 7.26 -8.90 2.00
C LEU A 43 7.45 -9.20 0.50
N PRO A 44 6.57 -8.68 -0.36
CA PRO A 44 6.72 -8.76 -1.81
C PRO A 44 8.10 -8.28 -2.30
N SER A 45 8.48 -8.74 -3.49
CA SER A 45 9.70 -8.22 -4.12
C SER A 45 9.45 -6.81 -4.68
N LYS A 46 10.52 -6.03 -4.88
CA LYS A 46 10.45 -4.74 -5.58
C LYS A 46 9.79 -4.89 -6.97
N SER A 47 10.11 -5.95 -7.70
CA SER A 47 9.50 -6.25 -9.00
C SER A 47 8.00 -6.49 -8.90
N THR A 48 7.55 -7.16 -7.83
CA THR A 48 6.12 -7.36 -7.55
C THR A 48 5.42 -6.03 -7.29
N LEU A 49 6.01 -5.14 -6.48
CA LEU A 49 5.47 -3.80 -6.21
C LEU A 49 5.35 -2.98 -7.50
N LEU A 50 6.41 -2.95 -8.31
CA LEU A 50 6.42 -2.25 -9.60
C LEU A 50 5.33 -2.78 -10.54
N ARG A 51 5.12 -4.10 -10.59
CA ARG A 51 4.05 -4.70 -11.40
C ARG A 51 2.66 -4.25 -10.94
N ILE A 52 2.45 -4.08 -9.63
CA ILE A 52 1.18 -3.59 -9.10
C ILE A 52 0.99 -2.12 -9.49
N THR A 53 2.01 -1.28 -9.30
CA THR A 53 1.95 0.14 -9.65
C THR A 53 1.74 0.37 -11.16
N ARG A 54 2.34 -0.47 -12.02
CA ARG A 54 2.13 -0.41 -13.48
C ARG A 54 0.69 -0.67 -13.91
N LYS A 55 -0.11 -1.35 -13.08
CA LYS A 55 -1.54 -1.58 -13.38
C LYS A 55 -2.37 -0.33 -13.11
N TRP A 56 -1.82 0.71 -12.48
CA TRP A 56 -2.59 1.91 -12.18
C TRP A 56 -2.81 2.73 -13.45
N GLU A 57 -4.08 2.92 -13.80
CA GLU A 57 -4.52 3.79 -14.88
C GLU A 57 -4.44 5.22 -14.39
N ILE A 58 -3.27 5.84 -14.60
CA ILE A 58 -3.05 7.27 -14.33
C ILE A 58 -3.38 8.01 -15.62
N ASN A 59 -4.61 8.49 -15.71
CA ASN A 59 -5.04 9.33 -16.83
C ASN A 59 -4.45 10.75 -16.69
N PRO A 60 -4.14 11.43 -17.80
CA PRO A 60 -3.72 12.82 -17.75
C PRO A 60 -4.84 13.71 -17.20
N GLY A 61 -4.47 14.70 -16.38
CA GLY A 61 -5.41 15.61 -15.73
C GLY A 61 -5.49 15.42 -14.22
N PHE A 62 -6.45 16.10 -13.61
CA PHE A 62 -6.74 16.00 -12.19
C PHE A 62 -7.59 14.77 -11.90
N ASN A 63 -7.24 14.03 -10.85
CA ASN A 63 -8.02 12.87 -10.43
C ASN A 63 -9.09 13.30 -9.41
N ASP A 64 -10.34 13.34 -9.85
CA ASP A 64 -11.51 13.73 -9.02
C ASP A 64 -11.64 12.88 -7.75
N PHE A 65 -11.18 11.62 -7.78
CA PHE A 65 -11.16 10.76 -6.61
C PHE A 65 -10.28 11.30 -5.48
N ILE A 66 -9.16 11.94 -5.83
CA ILE A 66 -8.28 12.53 -4.82
C ILE A 66 -8.95 13.75 -4.17
N PHE A 67 -9.61 14.59 -4.97
CA PHE A 67 -10.34 15.74 -4.47
C PHE A 67 -11.52 15.34 -3.58
N SER A 68 -12.28 14.30 -3.97
CA SER A 68 -13.38 13.79 -3.13
C SER A 68 -12.86 13.20 -1.82
N ALA A 69 -11.73 12.47 -1.83
CA ALA A 69 -11.10 11.96 -0.61
C ALA A 69 -10.63 13.08 0.33
N ILE A 70 -10.06 14.16 -0.22
CA ILE A 70 -9.66 15.34 0.56
C ILE A 70 -10.89 16.04 1.15
N GLN A 71 -11.96 16.21 0.34
CA GLN A 71 -13.20 16.84 0.80
C GLN A 71 -13.83 16.08 1.96
N ILE A 72 -13.87 14.74 1.89
CA ILE A 72 -14.33 13.89 2.99
C ILE A 72 -13.50 14.16 4.24
N ARG A 73 -12.16 14.18 4.12
CA ARG A 73 -11.27 14.40 5.27
C ARG A 73 -11.46 15.77 5.90
N VAL A 74 -11.62 16.83 5.10
CA VAL A 74 -11.87 18.20 5.58
C VAL A 74 -13.19 18.28 6.31
N ASN A 75 -14.26 17.71 5.76
CA ASN A 75 -15.57 17.71 6.39
C ASN A 75 -15.54 16.98 7.74
N THR A 76 -14.89 15.81 7.82
CA THR A 76 -14.73 15.08 9.10
C THR A 76 -13.95 15.87 10.14
N LEU A 77 -12.91 16.61 9.74
CA LEU A 77 -12.14 17.44 10.68
C LEU A 77 -12.94 18.68 11.11
N GLY A 78 -13.71 19.28 10.21
CA GLY A 78 -14.57 20.43 10.51
C GLY A 78 -15.69 20.07 11.49
N THR A 79 -16.29 18.89 11.37
CA THR A 79 -17.33 18.42 12.30
C THR A 79 -16.79 18.17 13.71
N LEU A 80 -15.54 17.75 13.85
CA LEU A 80 -14.90 17.50 15.16
C LEU A 80 -14.42 18.78 15.86
N ALA A 81 -14.43 19.92 15.18
CA ALA A 81 -14.03 21.22 15.72
C ALA A 81 -15.22 22.07 16.20
N GLN A 82 -16.45 21.58 16.03
CA GLN A 82 -17.70 22.25 16.42
C GLN A 82 -18.38 21.64 17.65
N ASP A 83 -17.79 20.59 18.23
CA ASP A 83 -18.12 20.00 19.54
C ASP A 83 -17.09 20.44 20.60
#